data_AF-A0A3S9NAN0-F1
#
_entry.id   AF-A0A3S9NAN0-F1
#
_cell.length_a   1.000
_cell.length_b   1.000
_cell.length_c   1.000
_cell.angle_alpha   90.00
_cell.angle_beta   90.00
_cell.angle_gamma   90.00
#
_symmetry.space_group_name_H-M   'P 1'
#
loop_
_entity.id
_entity.type
_entity.pdbx_description
1 polymer ?
#
loop_
_entity_poly.entity_id
_entity_poly.type
_entity_poly.pdbx_seq_one_letter_code
_entity_poly.pdbx_strand_id
1 'polypeptide(L)'
;MVKSRFKSDATEAVHSAASGLYRAQLIDKKTMREYDDLCIEAAPQFDPEAIARIRKSVNVSQSVFALYLNTTTSTIRQWEQGDKRPSGIAARMLQIVEKHGLEVFS
;
A
#
# COMPACT_ATOMS: atom_id res chain seq x y z
N MET A 1 7.18 0.11 12.81
CA MET A 1 5.91 0.82 13.09
C MET A 1 4.95 0.45 11.96
N VAL A 2 3.82 -0.19 12.28
CA VAL A 2 2.85 -0.61 11.24
C VAL A 2 2.21 0.65 10.67
N LYS A 3 2.41 0.94 9.38
CA LYS A 3 1.74 2.07 8.72
C LYS A 3 0.22 1.81 8.70
N SER A 4 -0.54 2.69 9.35
CA SER A 4 -2.00 2.61 9.47
C SER A 4 -2.66 2.86 8.11
N ARG A 5 -3.89 2.36 7.92
CA ARG A 5 -4.71 2.70 6.75
C ARG A 5 -4.98 4.21 6.65
N PHE A 6 -4.93 4.90 7.78
CA PHE A 6 -5.25 6.32 7.94
C PHE A 6 -4.00 7.12 8.30
N LYS A 7 -4.01 8.41 7.98
CA LYS A 7 -2.88 9.33 8.23
C LYS A 7 -2.59 9.51 9.72
N SER A 8 -3.61 9.40 10.57
CA SER A 8 -3.54 9.44 12.04
C SER A 8 -4.81 8.86 12.68
N ASP A 9 -4.74 8.56 13.97
CA ASP A 9 -5.91 8.12 14.78
C ASP A 9 -7.06 9.14 14.72
N ALA A 10 -6.73 10.43 14.68
CA ALA A 10 -7.72 11.49 14.53
C ALA A 10 -8.44 11.41 13.17
N THR A 11 -7.70 11.19 12.08
CA THR A 11 -8.32 11.03 10.74
C THR A 11 -9.12 9.74 10.62
N GLU A 12 -8.72 8.67 11.32
CA GLU A 12 -9.49 7.43 11.40
C GLU A 12 -10.84 7.66 12.11
N ALA A 13 -10.83 8.37 13.25
CA ALA A 13 -12.05 8.72 13.97
C ALA A 13 -12.99 9.59 13.12
N VAL A 14 -12.44 10.60 12.42
CA VAL A 14 -13.20 11.46 11.50
C VAL A 14 -13.81 10.64 10.35
N HIS A 15 -13.02 9.77 9.72
CA HIS A 15 -13.50 8.90 8.63
C HIS A 15 -14.61 7.94 9.10
N SER A 16 -14.48 7.39 10.30
CA SER A 16 -15.49 6.54 10.92
C SER A 16 -16.81 7.28 11.16
N ALA A 17 -16.75 8.51 11.68
CA ALA A 17 -17.93 9.36 11.85
C ALA A 17 -18.60 9.70 10.51
N ALA A 18 -17.82 10.12 9.51
CA ALA A 18 -18.31 10.38 8.16
C ALA A 18 -18.97 9.13 7.54
N SER A 19 -18.35 7.96 7.70
CA SER A 19 -18.93 6.68 7.26
C SER A 19 -20.29 6.39 7.92
N GLY A 20 -20.46 6.76 9.19
CA GLY A 20 -21.75 6.70 9.89
C GLY A 20 -22.80 7.61 9.26
N LEU A 21 -22.45 8.88 9.01
CA LEU A 21 -23.33 9.86 8.36
C LEU A 21 -23.74 9.40 6.95
N TYR A 22 -22.81 8.81 6.19
CA TYR A 22 -23.10 8.30 4.85
C TYR A 22 -24.08 7.13 4.88
N ARG A 23 -23.91 6.19 5.82
CA ARG A 23 -24.85 5.07 6.02
C ARG A 23 -26.24 5.57 6.42
N ALA A 24 -26.31 6.64 7.21
CA ALA A 24 -27.54 7.32 7.57
C ALA A 24 -28.10 8.23 6.45
N GLN A 25 -27.46 8.25 5.28
CA GLN A 25 -27.83 9.08 4.11
C GLN A 25 -27.84 10.61 4.40
N LEU A 26 -27.12 11.05 5.44
CA LEU A 26 -27.00 12.46 5.81
C LEU A 26 -25.93 13.20 4.99
N ILE A 27 -24.99 12.46 4.40
CA ILE A 27 -24.02 12.98 3.42
C ILE A 27 -24.06 12.11 2.17
N ASP A 28 -23.71 12.70 1.03
CA ASP A 28 -23.71 11.99 -0.25
C ASP A 28 -22.37 11.29 -0.53
N LYS A 29 -22.33 10.57 -1.65
CA LYS A 29 -21.13 9.83 -2.09
C LYS A 29 -19.98 10.76 -2.48
N LYS A 30 -20.26 11.99 -2.93
CA LYS A 30 -19.24 12.97 -3.27
C LYS A 30 -18.55 13.44 -1.99
N THR A 31 -19.32 13.82 -0.97
CA THR A 31 -18.79 14.19 0.34
C THR A 31 -17.99 13.04 0.97
N MET A 32 -18.44 11.79 0.87
CA MET A 32 -17.61 10.67 1.36
C MET A 32 -16.26 10.53 0.66
N ARG A 33 -16.20 10.76 -0.66
CA ARG A 33 -14.92 10.73 -1.38
C ARG A 33 -13.96 11.81 -0.88
N GLU A 34 -14.46 13.00 -0.55
CA GLU A 34 -13.65 14.06 0.04
C GLU A 34 -13.05 13.61 1.39
N TYR A 35 -13.83 12.90 2.22
CA TYR A 35 -13.31 12.29 3.46
C TYR A 35 -12.31 11.16 3.20
N ASP A 36 -12.52 10.32 2.18
CA ASP A 36 -11.56 9.29 1.78
C ASP A 36 -10.20 9.93 1.44
N ASP A 37 -10.18 10.95 0.58
CA ASP A 37 -8.96 11.65 0.17
C ASP A 37 -8.25 12.37 1.34
N LEU A 38 -9.03 12.93 2.27
CA LEU A 38 -8.51 13.61 3.45
C LEU A 38 -7.92 12.63 4.48
N CYS A 39 -8.54 11.47 4.68
CA CYS A 39 -8.23 10.60 5.83
C CYS A 39 -7.32 9.42 5.48
N ILE A 40 -7.44 8.85 4.27
CA ILE A 40 -6.72 7.63 3.89
C ILE A 40 -5.25 7.94 3.59
N GLU A 41 -4.34 7.12 4.11
CA GLU A 41 -2.91 7.27 3.85
C GLU A 41 -2.57 6.86 2.40
N ALA A 42 -1.78 7.71 1.72
CA ALA A 42 -1.27 7.39 0.40
C ALA A 42 -0.41 6.11 0.38
N ALA A 43 -0.20 5.54 -0.81
CA ALA A 43 0.76 4.45 -0.97
C ALA A 43 2.14 4.89 -0.50
N PRO A 44 2.90 4.04 0.23
CA PRO A 44 4.17 4.46 0.76
C PRO A 44 5.17 4.58 -0.39
N GLN A 45 6.09 5.52 -0.29
CA GLN A 45 7.26 5.50 -1.15
C GLN A 45 8.28 4.54 -0.57
N PHE A 46 8.84 3.69 -1.43
CA PHE A 46 9.90 2.76 -1.07
C PHE A 46 11.18 3.17 -1.78
N ASP A 47 12.27 3.28 -1.02
CA ASP A 47 13.61 3.38 -1.57
C ASP A 47 14.09 2.00 -2.07
N PRO A 48 15.15 1.96 -2.90
CA PRO A 48 15.62 0.70 -3.50
C PRO A 48 16.03 -0.34 -2.46
N GLU A 49 16.62 0.09 -1.36
CA GLU A 49 17.05 -0.81 -0.27
C GLU A 49 15.86 -1.42 0.46
N ALA A 50 14.78 -0.65 0.67
CA ALA A 50 13.55 -1.11 1.30
C ALA A 50 12.91 -2.21 0.47
N ILE A 51 12.87 -2.06 -0.85
CA ILE A 51 12.31 -3.07 -1.76
C ILE A 51 13.13 -4.37 -1.68
N ALA A 52 14.47 -4.25 -1.70
CA ALA A 52 15.35 -5.40 -1.53
C ALA A 52 15.18 -6.06 -0.14
N ARG A 53 14.96 -5.28 0.92
CA ARG A 53 14.67 -5.79 2.27
C ARG A 53 13.36 -6.57 2.32
N ILE A 54 12.28 -6.04 1.74
CA ILE A 54 10.97 -6.71 1.68
C ILE A 54 11.08 -8.06 0.96
N ARG A 55 11.75 -8.10 -0.19
CA ARG A 55 11.93 -9.37 -0.92
C ARG A 55 12.74 -10.37 -0.10
N LYS A 56 13.82 -9.91 0.55
CA LYS A 56 14.68 -10.78 1.37
C LYS A 56 13.96 -11.27 2.64
N SER A 57 13.07 -10.48 3.23
CA SER A 57 12.32 -10.88 4.43
C SER A 57 11.34 -12.02 4.15
N VAL A 58 10.86 -12.14 2.91
CA VAL A 58 10.03 -13.28 2.46
C VAL A 58 10.85 -14.41 1.81
N ASN A 59 12.18 -14.34 1.87
CA ASN A 59 13.14 -15.37 1.45
C ASN A 59 12.99 -15.90 0.01
N VAL A 60 12.79 -15.00 -0.95
CA VAL A 60 12.69 -15.37 -2.38
C VAL A 60 13.69 -14.62 -3.28
N SER A 61 13.97 -15.21 -4.45
CA SER A 61 14.76 -14.58 -5.50
C SER A 61 13.99 -13.43 -6.17
N GLN A 62 14.70 -12.56 -6.92
CA GLN A 62 14.04 -11.49 -7.69
C GLN A 62 13.03 -12.03 -8.70
N SER A 63 13.32 -13.18 -9.33
CA SER A 63 12.41 -13.78 -10.31
C SER A 63 11.15 -14.35 -9.67
N VAL A 64 11.26 -15.02 -8.52
CA VAL A 64 10.11 -15.54 -7.79
C VAL A 64 9.27 -14.40 -7.23
N PHE A 65 9.91 -13.35 -6.69
CA PHE A 65 9.19 -12.15 -6.23
C PHE A 65 8.40 -11.48 -7.35
N ALA A 66 8.98 -11.41 -8.55
CA ALA A 66 8.32 -10.85 -9.73
C ALA A 66 7.06 -11.66 -10.12
N LEU A 67 7.09 -12.99 -9.99
CA LEU A 67 5.92 -13.85 -10.23
C LEU A 67 4.78 -13.53 -9.27
N TYR A 68 5.06 -13.42 -7.96
CA TYR A 68 4.05 -13.06 -6.96
C TYR A 68 3.44 -11.68 -7.21
N LEU A 69 4.26 -10.70 -7.58
CA LEU A 69 3.82 -9.33 -7.84
C LEU A 69 3.27 -9.12 -9.27
N ASN A 70 3.14 -10.18 -10.07
CA ASN A 70 2.73 -10.15 -11.46
C ASN A 70 3.48 -9.08 -12.28
N THR A 71 4.81 -9.10 -12.19
CA THR A 71 5.71 -8.20 -12.92
C THR A 71 6.92 -8.95 -13.47
N THR A 72 7.87 -8.23 -14.08
CA THR A 72 9.09 -8.84 -14.62
C THR A 72 10.24 -8.77 -13.63
N THR A 73 11.18 -9.73 -13.69
CA THR A 73 12.43 -9.66 -12.93
C THR A 73 13.21 -8.37 -13.20
N SER A 74 13.16 -7.87 -14.44
CA SER A 74 13.78 -6.59 -14.84
C SER A 74 13.15 -5.41 -14.09
N THR A 75 11.83 -5.41 -13.90
CA THR A 75 11.14 -4.39 -13.10
C THR A 75 11.58 -4.43 -11.64
N ILE A 76 11.63 -5.62 -11.01
CA ILE A 76 12.12 -5.76 -9.63
C ILE A 76 13.56 -5.27 -9.50
N ARG A 77 14.42 -5.63 -10.46
CA ARG A 77 15.81 -5.17 -10.49
C ARG A 77 15.90 -3.65 -10.60
N GLN A 78 15.17 -3.03 -11.53
CA GLN A 78 15.15 -1.56 -11.69
C GLN A 78 14.65 -0.85 -10.43
N TRP A 79 13.71 -1.45 -9.71
CA TRP A 79 13.26 -0.94 -8.41
C TRP A 79 14.34 -1.05 -7.34
N GLU A 80 14.98 -2.21 -7.21
CA GLU A 80 16.06 -2.44 -6.23
C GLU A 80 17.36 -1.69 -6.55
N GLN A 81 17.53 -1.21 -7.79
CA GLN A 81 18.65 -0.37 -8.22
C GLN A 81 18.33 1.13 -8.19
N GLY A 82 17.04 1.50 -8.13
CA GLY A 82 16.58 2.88 -8.11
C GLY A 82 16.39 3.53 -9.48
N ASP A 83 16.57 2.77 -10.57
CA ASP A 83 16.30 3.23 -11.94
C ASP A 83 14.82 3.58 -12.15
N LYS A 84 13.94 2.86 -11.44
CA LYS A 84 12.50 3.13 -11.40
C LYS A 84 11.97 3.05 -9.97
N ARG A 85 10.85 3.71 -9.73
CA ARG A 85 10.13 3.65 -8.45
C ARG A 85 8.78 2.97 -8.63
N PRO A 86 8.39 2.04 -7.74
CA PRO A 86 7.02 1.54 -7.71
C PRO A 86 6.07 2.68 -7.35
N SER A 87 4.91 2.71 -7.98
CA SER A 87 3.87 3.71 -7.72
C SER A 87 2.49 3.08 -7.74
N GLY A 88 1.49 3.80 -7.22
CA GLY A 88 0.10 3.36 -7.18
C GLY A 88 -0.05 1.97 -6.57
N ILE A 89 -0.60 1.05 -7.36
CA ILE A 89 -0.87 -0.34 -6.94
C ILE A 89 0.43 -1.09 -6.58
N ALA A 90 1.53 -0.89 -7.31
CA ALA A 90 2.78 -1.58 -7.02
C ALA A 90 3.34 -1.20 -5.63
N ALA A 91 3.30 0.09 -5.29
CA ALA A 91 3.70 0.57 -3.98
C ALA A 91 2.76 0.04 -2.88
N ARG A 92 1.45 0.00 -3.12
CA ARG A 92 0.51 -0.59 -2.16
C ARG A 92 0.76 -2.09 -1.98
N MET A 93 1.04 -2.83 -3.05
CA MET A 93 1.31 -4.26 -3.00
C MET A 93 2.58 -4.57 -2.19
N LEU A 94 3.65 -3.78 -2.40
CA LEU A 94 4.87 -3.90 -1.59
C LEU A 94 4.60 -3.68 -0.11
N GLN A 95 3.73 -2.73 0.25
CA GLN A 95 3.32 -2.54 1.64
C GLN A 95 2.56 -3.76 2.20
N ILE A 96 1.65 -4.34 1.41
CA ILE A 96 0.89 -5.52 1.83
C ILE A 96 1.86 -6.67 2.11
N VAL A 97 2.80 -6.92 1.19
CA VAL A 97 3.81 -7.97 1.34
C VAL A 97 4.79 -7.69 2.48
N GLU A 98 5.18 -6.43 2.69
CA GLU A 98 6.01 -6.04 3.85
C GLU A 98 5.32 -6.38 5.18
N LYS A 99 3.99 -6.22 5.24
CA LYS A 99 3.21 -6.42 6.46
C LYS A 99 2.77 -7.87 6.68
N HIS A 100 2.45 -8.57 5.60
CA HIS A 100 1.73 -9.84 5.61
C HIS A 100 2.40 -10.91 4.75
N GLY A 101 3.68 -10.76 4.41
CA GLY A 101 4.41 -11.74 3.62
C GLY A 101 3.76 -12.09 2.27
N LEU A 102 4.04 -13.31 1.79
CA LEU A 102 3.51 -13.81 0.51
C LEU A 102 2.23 -14.64 0.69
N GLU A 103 1.82 -14.92 1.92
CA GLU A 103 0.56 -15.60 2.26
C GLU A 103 -0.69 -14.80 1.86
N VAL A 104 -0.55 -13.53 1.51
CA VAL A 104 -1.65 -12.73 0.94
C VAL A 104 -2.10 -13.21 -0.45
N PHE A 105 -1.29 -14.04 -1.11
CA PHE A 105 -1.57 -14.59 -2.44
C PHE A 105 -2.13 -16.01 -2.42
N SER A 106 -2.30 -16.60 -1.23
CA SER A 106 -2.96 -17.90 -1.02
C SER A 106 -4.42 -17.72 -0.61
#